data_AF-A0A6G0VNG1-F1
#
_entry.id   AF-A0A6G0VNG1-F1
#
_cell.length_a   1.000
_cell.length_b   1.000
_cell.length_c   1.000
_cell.angle_alpha   90.00
_cell.angle_beta   90.00
_cell.angle_gamma   90.00
#
_symmetry.space_group_name_H-M   'P 1'
#
loop_
_entity.id
_entity.type
_entity.pdbx_description
1 polymer ?
#
loop_
_entity_poly.entity_id
_entity_poly.type
_entity_poly.pdbx_seq_one_letter_code
_entity_poly.pdbx_strand_id
1 'polypeptide(L)'
;MGDEAKQEIDRVTRLLARAKVKRTSIITQIRSIHDLGVRVASEPNVGSAFSVIAADLDSLWTQFKTEDDGVLDYLVILDKLDDYSPDAIAEVRRLITDLKAVANSLIPKGVEAKYLWNINKDR
;
A
#
# COMPACT_ATOMS: atom_id res chain seq x y z
N MET A 1 8.93 30.59 26.11
CA MET A 1 8.45 29.81 24.95
C MET A 1 7.43 30.66 24.21
N GLY A 2 7.79 31.18 23.04
CA GLY A 2 7.00 32.16 22.29
C GLY A 2 5.95 31.53 21.39
N ASP A 3 5.01 32.34 20.90
CA ASP A 3 3.88 31.95 20.07
C ASP A 3 4.27 31.16 18.80
N GLU A 4 5.47 31.39 18.27
CA GLU A 4 6.01 30.68 17.09
C GLU A 4 6.19 29.17 17.34
N ALA A 5 6.69 28.78 18.50
CA ALA A 5 6.87 27.37 18.84
C ALA A 5 5.52 26.65 18.96
N LYS A 6 4.51 27.34 19.49
CA LYS A 6 3.15 26.83 19.57
C LYS A 6 2.52 26.67 18.19
N GLN A 7 2.70 27.65 17.31
CA GLN A 7 2.22 27.58 15.93
C GLN A 7 2.84 26.43 15.15
N GLU A 8 4.13 26.15 15.34
CA GLU A 8 4.79 25.03 14.67
C GLU A 8 4.29 23.68 15.20
N ILE A 9 4.11 23.53 16.52
CA ILE A 9 3.51 22.32 17.12
C ILE A 9 2.10 22.08 16.54
N ASP A 10 1.27 23.12 16.45
CA ASP A 10 -0.07 23.03 15.88
C ASP A 10 -0.02 22.64 14.39
N ARG A 11 0.95 23.18 13.63
CA ARG A 11 1.15 22.84 12.22
C ARG A 11 1.52 21.38 12.05
N VAL A 12 2.53 20.91 12.78
CA VAL A 12 3.00 19.51 12.72
C VAL A 12 1.91 18.54 13.17
N THR A 13 1.14 18.89 14.20
CA THR A 13 0.00 18.07 14.66
C THR A 13 -1.05 17.88 13.57
N ARG A 14 -1.37 18.93 12.80
CA ARG A 14 -2.29 18.82 11.65
C ARG A 14 -1.72 17.97 10.52
N LEU A 15 -0.42 18.07 10.26
CA LEU A 15 0.25 17.25 9.24
C LEU A 15 0.26 15.77 9.64
N LEU A 16 0.54 15.46 10.90
CA LEU A 16 0.44 14.10 11.45
C LEU A 16 -0.96 13.53 11.29
N ALA A 17 -2.00 14.29 11.66
CA ALA A 17 -3.38 13.85 11.52
C ALA A 17 -3.72 13.55 10.05
N ARG A 18 -3.29 14.39 9.12
CA ARG A 18 -3.51 14.20 7.68
C ARG A 18 -2.80 12.94 7.17
N ALA A 19 -1.54 12.73 7.53
CA ALA A 19 -0.76 11.55 7.14
C ALA A 19 -1.40 10.26 7.68
N LYS A 20 -1.84 10.26 8.96
CA LYS A 20 -2.58 9.14 9.56
C LYS A 20 -3.86 8.81 8.77
N VAL A 21 -4.69 9.80 8.45
CA VAL A 21 -5.94 9.58 7.69
C VAL A 21 -5.65 8.97 6.32
N LYS A 22 -4.67 9.51 5.59
CA LYS A 22 -4.31 8.98 4.28
C LYS A 22 -3.74 7.56 4.35
N ARG A 23 -2.82 7.30 5.29
CA ARG A 23 -2.26 5.97 5.55
C ARG A 23 -3.40 4.96 5.82
N THR A 24 -4.33 5.30 6.69
CA THR A 24 -5.49 4.44 7.00
C THR A 24 -6.40 4.23 5.79
N SER A 25 -6.63 5.26 4.98
CA SER A 25 -7.39 5.12 3.73
C SER A 25 -6.73 4.13 2.76
N ILE A 26 -5.40 4.21 2.59
CA ILE A 26 -4.66 3.29 1.72
C ILE A 26 -4.72 1.86 2.24
N ILE A 27 -4.52 1.65 3.56
CA ILE A 27 -4.67 0.32 4.19
C ILE A 27 -6.07 -0.23 3.93
N THR A 28 -7.11 0.59 4.07
CA THR A 28 -8.50 0.19 3.83
C THR A 28 -8.73 -0.23 2.38
N GLN A 29 -8.17 0.51 1.41
CA GLN A 29 -8.23 0.14 0.00
C GLN A 29 -7.55 -1.21 -0.25
N ILE A 30 -6.34 -1.42 0.28
CA ILE A 30 -5.61 -2.68 0.11
C ILE A 30 -6.38 -3.86 0.73
N ARG A 31 -6.99 -3.68 1.91
CA ARG A 31 -7.87 -4.69 2.53
C ARG A 31 -9.07 -5.01 1.65
N SER A 32 -9.72 -4.00 1.07
CA SER A 32 -10.86 -4.22 0.16
C SER A 32 -10.45 -4.98 -1.11
N ILE A 33 -9.25 -4.73 -1.65
CA ILE A 33 -8.73 -5.49 -2.79
C ILE A 33 -8.43 -6.92 -2.37
N HIS A 34 -7.88 -7.11 -1.18
CA HIS A 34 -7.64 -8.44 -0.61
C HIS A 34 -8.94 -9.24 -0.48
N ASP A 35 -10.01 -8.64 0.03
CA ASP A 35 -11.32 -9.30 0.11
C ASP A 35 -11.85 -9.71 -1.26
N LEU A 36 -11.60 -8.89 -2.30
CA LEU A 36 -11.90 -9.25 -3.69
C LEU A 36 -11.03 -10.42 -4.17
N GLY A 37 -9.74 -10.41 -3.85
CA GLY A 37 -8.77 -11.45 -4.21
C GLY A 37 -9.11 -12.81 -3.61
N VAL A 38 -9.58 -12.85 -2.37
CA VAL A 38 -10.05 -14.09 -1.71
C VAL A 38 -11.21 -14.72 -2.49
N ARG A 39 -12.09 -13.92 -3.09
CA ARG A 39 -13.25 -14.40 -3.84
C ARG A 39 -12.93 -14.93 -5.23
N VAL A 40 -11.76 -14.61 -5.79
CA VAL A 40 -11.35 -15.03 -7.14
C VAL A 40 -11.40 -16.55 -7.31
N ALA A 41 -11.04 -17.31 -6.26
CA ALA A 41 -11.05 -18.78 -6.31
C ALA A 41 -12.46 -19.39 -6.39
N SER A 42 -13.47 -18.73 -5.81
CA SER A 42 -14.86 -19.21 -5.77
C SER A 42 -15.79 -18.51 -6.78
N GLU A 43 -15.39 -17.35 -7.31
CA GLU A 43 -16.18 -16.50 -8.20
C GLU A 43 -15.35 -16.12 -9.46
N PRO A 44 -15.32 -16.97 -10.51
CA PRO A 44 -14.49 -16.76 -11.70
C PRO A 44 -14.76 -15.43 -12.42
N ASN A 45 -15.99 -14.92 -12.32
CA ASN A 45 -16.44 -13.63 -12.86
C ASN A 45 -15.79 -12.41 -12.17
N VAL A 46 -15.17 -12.58 -11.00
CA VAL A 46 -14.46 -11.51 -10.27
C VAL A 46 -13.00 -11.36 -10.74
N GLY A 47 -12.43 -12.39 -11.38
CA GLY A 47 -11.02 -12.42 -11.76
C GLY A 47 -10.58 -11.26 -12.65
N SER A 48 -11.40 -10.85 -13.62
CA SER A 48 -11.07 -9.73 -14.53
C SER A 48 -11.04 -8.38 -13.80
N ALA A 49 -12.03 -8.10 -12.95
CA ALA A 49 -12.09 -6.90 -12.12
C ALA A 49 -10.91 -6.87 -11.14
N PHE A 50 -10.59 -8.02 -10.54
CA PHE A 50 -9.44 -8.17 -9.67
C PHE A 50 -8.12 -7.87 -10.41
N SER A 51 -7.89 -8.43 -11.60
CA SER A 51 -6.66 -8.20 -12.37
C SER A 51 -6.44 -6.73 -12.70
N VAL A 52 -7.51 -5.98 -13.02
CA VAL A 52 -7.40 -4.53 -13.27
C VAL A 52 -6.95 -3.80 -12.01
N ILE A 53 -7.59 -4.06 -10.87
CA ILE A 53 -7.27 -3.35 -9.63
C ILE A 53 -5.93 -3.80 -9.04
N ALA A 54 -5.52 -5.05 -9.27
CA ALA A 54 -4.22 -5.57 -8.85
C ALA A 54 -3.04 -4.88 -9.55
N ALA A 55 -3.26 -4.26 -10.71
CA ALA A 55 -2.23 -3.46 -11.40
C ALA A 55 -1.81 -2.23 -10.58
N ASP A 56 -2.66 -1.72 -9.70
CA ASP A 56 -2.40 -0.53 -8.90
C ASP A 56 -1.64 -0.83 -7.59
N LEU A 57 -1.36 -2.09 -7.27
CA LEU A 57 -0.78 -2.48 -5.96
C LEU A 57 0.59 -1.86 -5.69
N ASP A 58 1.43 -1.69 -6.71
CA ASP A 58 2.74 -1.03 -6.54
C ASP A 58 2.62 0.48 -6.30
N SER A 59 1.60 1.11 -6.90
CA SER A 59 1.25 2.51 -6.61
C SER A 59 0.75 2.64 -5.17
N LEU A 60 -0.16 1.76 -4.74
CA LEU A 60 -0.67 1.75 -3.37
C LEU A 60 0.43 1.48 -2.34
N TRP A 61 1.37 0.58 -2.62
CA TRP A 61 2.55 0.37 -1.78
C TRP A 61 3.39 1.64 -1.61
N THR A 62 3.63 2.34 -2.72
CA THR A 62 4.44 3.55 -2.74
C THR A 62 3.77 4.66 -1.94
N GLN A 63 2.47 4.88 -2.17
CA GLN A 63 1.67 5.84 -1.42
C GLN A 63 1.63 5.50 0.07
N PHE A 64 1.45 4.22 0.42
CA PHE A 64 1.47 3.77 1.82
C PHE A 64 2.78 4.16 2.49
N LYS A 65 3.93 3.81 1.90
CA LYS A 65 5.24 4.13 2.47
C LYS A 65 5.42 5.63 2.66
N THR A 66 5.07 6.44 1.65
CA THR A 66 5.17 7.90 1.77
C THR A 66 4.37 8.45 2.95
N GLU A 67 3.15 7.98 3.15
CA GLU A 67 2.32 8.47 4.26
C GLU A 67 2.75 7.85 5.61
N ASP A 68 3.28 6.63 5.62
CA ASP A 68 3.83 5.99 6.83
C ASP A 68 5.13 6.64 7.31
N ASP A 69 6.06 6.92 6.39
CA ASP A 69 7.28 7.70 6.65
C ASP A 69 6.91 9.10 7.17
N GLY A 70 5.91 9.75 6.57
CA GLY A 70 5.39 11.03 7.06
C GLY A 70 4.84 10.95 8.49
N VAL A 71 4.12 9.88 8.84
CA VAL A 71 3.67 9.66 10.23
C VAL A 71 4.86 9.55 11.17
N LEU A 72 5.88 8.77 10.81
CA LEU A 72 7.09 8.61 11.62
C LEU A 72 7.81 9.96 11.82
N ASP A 73 8.05 10.70 10.74
CA ASP A 73 8.74 11.99 10.77
C ASP A 73 8.03 13.01 11.69
N TYR A 74 6.70 13.11 11.57
CA TYR A 74 5.95 14.05 12.41
C TYR A 74 5.87 13.61 13.88
N LEU A 75 5.87 12.31 14.16
CA LEU A 75 5.95 11.81 15.53
C LEU A 75 7.31 12.09 16.16
N VAL A 76 8.40 11.97 15.40
CA VAL A 76 9.75 12.34 15.86
C VAL A 76 9.80 13.84 16.22
N ILE A 77 9.27 14.71 15.37
CA ILE A 77 9.25 16.17 15.63
C ILE A 77 8.44 16.50 16.90
N LEU A 78 7.38 15.75 17.18
CA LEU A 78 6.52 15.95 18.35
C LEU A 78 7.00 15.23 19.61
N ASP A 79 8.14 14.54 19.57
CA ASP A 79 8.66 13.69 20.65
C ASP A 79 7.65 12.61 21.10
N LYS A 80 7.00 11.97 20.12
CA LYS A 80 5.96 10.94 20.30
C LYS A 80 6.27 9.68 19.52
N LEU A 81 7.55 9.31 19.42
CA LEU A 81 7.98 8.16 18.62
C LEU A 81 7.32 6.85 19.09
N ASP A 82 7.03 6.73 20.39
CA ASP A 82 6.35 5.57 20.97
C ASP A 82 4.91 5.36 20.44
N ASP A 83 4.31 6.37 19.80
CA ASP A 83 3.00 6.25 19.13
C ASP A 83 3.10 5.60 17.73
N TYR A 84 4.31 5.36 17.22
CA TYR A 84 4.50 4.69 15.93
C TYR A 84 4.33 3.18 16.08
N SER A 85 3.49 2.59 15.22
CA SER A 85 3.28 1.14 15.17
C SER A 85 3.88 0.57 13.87
N PRO A 86 4.83 -0.38 13.96
CA PRO A 86 5.39 -1.08 12.80
C PRO A 86 4.45 -2.17 12.25
N ASP A 87 3.32 -2.46 12.91
CA ASP A 87 2.41 -3.52 12.49
C ASP A 87 1.74 -3.19 11.15
N ALA A 88 1.49 -1.91 10.89
CA ALA A 88 0.84 -1.45 9.66
C ALA A 88 1.66 -1.81 8.40
N ILE A 89 2.98 -1.61 8.44
CA ILE A 89 3.85 -1.93 7.29
C ILE A 89 3.94 -3.45 7.08
N ALA A 90 4.00 -4.23 8.16
CA ALA A 90 4.00 -5.69 8.07
C ALA A 90 2.69 -6.23 7.48
N GLU A 91 1.54 -5.70 7.94
CA GLU A 91 0.23 -6.05 7.43
C GLU A 91 0.11 -5.73 5.93
N VAL A 92 0.39 -4.49 5.54
CA VAL A 92 0.26 -4.06 4.14
C VAL A 92 1.16 -4.89 3.24
N ARG A 93 2.39 -5.18 3.68
CA ARG A 93 3.31 -6.01 2.91
C ARG A 93 2.75 -7.40 2.68
N ARG A 94 2.21 -8.04 3.73
CA ARG A 94 1.59 -9.36 3.63
C ARG A 94 0.42 -9.34 2.65
N LEU A 95 -0.51 -8.39 2.79
CA LEU A 95 -1.68 -8.27 1.91
C LEU A 95 -1.29 -8.10 0.44
N ILE A 96 -0.32 -7.24 0.14
CA ILE A 96 0.17 -7.03 -1.24
C ILE A 96 0.81 -8.29 -1.80
N THR A 97 1.60 -9.02 -0.98
CA THR A 97 2.20 -10.28 -1.41
C THR A 97 1.13 -11.32 -1.75
N ASP A 98 0.13 -11.49 -0.89
CA ASP A 98 -0.98 -12.42 -1.11
C ASP A 98 -1.75 -12.07 -2.40
N LEU A 99 -2.04 -10.78 -2.59
CA LEU A 99 -2.71 -10.24 -3.77
C LEU A 99 -1.95 -10.48 -5.07
N LYS A 100 -0.63 -10.25 -5.06
CA LYS A 100 0.22 -10.52 -6.23
C LYS A 100 0.28 -12.00 -6.56
N ALA A 101 0.26 -12.89 -5.57
CA ALA A 101 0.20 -14.32 -5.81
C ALA A 101 -1.12 -14.72 -6.50
N VAL A 102 -2.25 -14.17 -6.06
CA VAL A 102 -3.55 -14.37 -6.74
C VAL A 102 -3.50 -13.84 -8.18
N ALA A 103 -2.98 -12.63 -8.39
CA ALA A 103 -2.90 -12.03 -9.72
C ALA A 103 -2.05 -12.88 -10.68
N ASN A 104 -0.91 -13.38 -10.21
CA ASN A 104 -0.04 -14.26 -11.00
C ASN A 104 -0.73 -15.59 -11.34
N SER A 105 -1.58 -16.13 -10.46
CA SER A 105 -2.32 -17.36 -10.71
C SER A 105 -3.35 -17.25 -11.83
N LEU A 106 -3.78 -16.02 -12.14
CA LEU A 106 -4.74 -15.73 -13.23
C LEU A 106 -4.08 -15.62 -14.60
N ILE A 107 -2.74 -15.53 -14.66
CA ILE A 107 -2.01 -15.45 -15.92
C ILE A 107 -2.02 -16.85 -16.59
N PRO A 108 -2.56 -17.00 -17.82
CA PRO A 108 -2.57 -18.30 -18.48
C PRO A 108 -1.16 -18.84 -18.68
N LYS A 109 -0.91 -20.09 -18.25
CA LYS A 109 0.37 -20.78 -18.47
C LYS A 109 0.63 -20.88 -19.98
N GLY A 110 1.61 -20.11 -20.47
CA GLY A 110 1.96 -19.97 -21.89
C GLY A 110 2.15 -18.52 -22.35
N VAL A 111 1.52 -17.55 -21.68
CA VAL A 111 1.75 -16.12 -21.89
C VAL A 111 3.10 -15.68 -21.30
N GLU A 112 3.47 -16.22 -20.13
CA GLU A 112 4.77 -16.03 -19.47
C GLU A 112 5.97 -16.34 -20.40
N ALA A 113 5.90 -17.42 -21.17
CA ALA A 113 6.96 -17.82 -22.09
C ALA A 113 7.16 -16.82 -23.24
N LYS A 114 6.08 -16.19 -23.72
CA LYS A 114 6.13 -15.19 -24.80
C LYS A 114 6.74 -13.86 -24.32
N TYR A 115 6.42 -13.43 -23.10
CA TYR A 115 7.02 -12.23 -22.49
C TYR A 115 8.51 -12.40 -22.19
N LEU A 116 8.92 -13.54 -21.63
CA LEU A 116 10.33 -13.83 -21.35
C LEU A 116 11.17 -14.02 -22.63
N TRP A 117 10.58 -14.55 -23.70
CA TRP A 117 11.24 -14.64 -25.01
C TRP A 117 11.49 -13.26 -25.63
N ASN A 118 10.53 -12.35 -25.55
CA ASN A 118 10.68 -11.00 -26.10
C ASN A 118 11.79 -10.20 -25.38
N ILE A 119 11.90 -10.28 -24.05
CA ILE A 119 12.91 -9.56 -23.26
C ILE A 119 14.33 -10.05 -23.55
N ASN A 120 14.50 -11.34 -23.84
CA ASN A 120 15.81 -11.95 -24.09
C ASN A 120 16.22 -11.94 -25.57
N LYS A 121 15.37 -11.47 -26.48
CA LYS A 121 15.68 -11.33 -27.90
C LYS A 121 16.33 -9.99 -28.25
N ASP A 122 16.12 -8.97 -27.41
CA ASP A 122 16.68 -7.62 -27.57
C ASP A 122 17.98 -7.40 -26.77
N ARG A 123 18.63 -8.49 -26.31
CA ARG A 123 19.99 -8.53 -25.75
C ARG A 123 20.90 -9.33 -26.67
#